data_AF-A0A961UZ18-F1
#
_entry.id   AF-A0A961UZ18-F1
#
_cell.length_a   1.000
_cell.length_b   1.000
_cell.length_c   1.000
_cell.angle_alpha   90.00
_cell.angle_beta   90.00
_cell.angle_gamma   90.00
#
_symmetry.space_group_name_H-M   'P 1'
#
loop_
_entity.id
_entity.type
_entity.pdbx_description
1 polymer ?
#
loop_
_entity_poly.entity_id
_entity_poly.type
_entity_poly.pdbx_seq_one_letter_code
_entity_poly.pdbx_strand_id
1 'polypeptide(L)'
;MKPLCFVLMPFGRKPEGTGRIIDFDAVYNQIIAPGVEAAGMEPIRADQEEIGGTIHKPMFERLMLCDYAVADVTGANPNVYYELGIRHALRPRSTLIIFADNTALPFDIAQQRGVPYRLDAGGGVVDAEADSRLIAQRLRTANENSHDDSPLFQMIDGMPRIEVDHAKTDIFRDRVEIAKEYRTALTAARKKGVEAVKAVAEDPRLADLRNVEAGIIIDLLLSFRAVGTRDGWQGMIDLHARMPKELQHARMVREQLGFALNRIGRSDEAEQVLVDVIREFGPNSETNGLLGRVYKDLWEKAKTDGQRIQARGYLKRAIETYRAGFEADWRDAYPGINAVTLMELQDKPDPAQNDLLPVVRYAASQRANRDDGEAGDYWDHATLLELAVLARDEEGAEDSAAHALSLVREPWEPATTARNLRLIREAREGRGEDVAWLVEIEEALADAEARMQAAN
;
A
#
# COMPACT_ATOMS: atom_id res chain seq x y z
N MET A 1 1.55 -33.96 11.95
CA MET A 1 1.55 -32.68 11.20
C MET A 1 1.15 -31.57 12.17
N LYS A 2 1.71 -30.36 12.09
CA LYS A 2 1.40 -29.27 13.03
C LYS A 2 0.03 -28.62 12.69
N PRO A 3 -0.82 -28.25 13.68
CA PRO A 3 -2.04 -27.48 13.43
C PRO A 3 -1.75 -26.12 12.79
N LEU A 4 -2.64 -25.64 11.91
CA LEU A 4 -2.47 -24.32 11.29
C LEU A 4 -3.05 -23.22 12.19
N CYS A 5 -2.33 -22.11 12.34
CA CYS A 5 -2.78 -20.93 13.07
C CYS A 5 -2.81 -19.72 12.14
N PHE A 6 -4.01 -19.22 11.84
CA PHE A 6 -4.16 -18.02 11.03
C PHE A 6 -3.86 -16.76 11.86
N VAL A 7 -3.09 -15.83 11.31
CA VAL A 7 -2.73 -14.58 11.98
C VAL A 7 -3.42 -13.42 11.26
N LEU A 8 -4.36 -12.79 11.97
CA LEU A 8 -5.13 -11.63 11.53
C LEU A 8 -4.47 -10.40 12.13
N MET A 9 -3.81 -9.59 11.31
CA MET A 9 -3.08 -8.43 11.83
C MET A 9 -2.91 -7.35 10.76
N PRO A 10 -2.70 -6.08 11.17
CA PRO A 10 -2.14 -5.08 10.28
C PRO A 10 -0.76 -5.50 9.76
N PHE A 11 -0.32 -4.92 8.64
CA PHE A 11 0.97 -5.23 8.03
C PHE A 11 1.84 -3.98 7.88
N GLY A 12 3.16 -4.19 7.82
CA GLY A 12 4.14 -3.12 7.67
C GLY A 12 4.17 -2.14 8.84
N ARG A 13 4.75 -0.96 8.60
CA ARG A 13 4.75 0.15 9.56
C ARG A 13 3.44 0.93 9.44
N LYS A 14 2.67 1.03 10.53
CA LYS A 14 1.41 1.78 10.55
C LYS A 14 1.36 2.75 11.73
N PRO A 15 0.83 3.96 11.54
CA PRO A 15 0.61 4.89 12.65
C PRO A 15 -0.52 4.40 13.54
N GLU A 16 -0.33 4.50 14.85
CA GLU A 16 -1.36 4.43 15.87
C GLU A 16 -1.98 5.83 16.08
N GLY A 17 -3.22 5.92 16.56
CA GLY A 17 -3.92 7.19 16.80
C GLY A 17 -3.25 8.16 17.79
N THR A 18 -2.14 7.74 18.43
CA THR A 18 -1.30 8.52 19.34
C THR A 18 -0.06 9.14 18.67
N GLY A 19 0.17 8.88 17.37
CA GLY A 19 1.36 9.33 16.64
C GLY A 19 2.49 8.28 16.58
N ARG A 20 2.46 7.28 17.47
CA ARG A 20 3.41 6.16 17.50
C ARG A 20 3.32 5.30 16.23
N ILE A 21 4.44 4.98 15.58
CA ILE A 21 4.47 4.04 14.44
C ILE A 21 4.79 2.64 14.94
N ILE A 22 3.89 1.70 14.67
CA ILE A 22 4.07 0.30 15.05
C ILE A 22 4.58 -0.48 13.84
N ASP A 23 5.70 -1.18 14.01
CA ASP A 23 6.19 -2.14 13.01
C ASP A 23 5.53 -3.50 13.21
N PHE A 24 4.44 -3.74 12.48
CA PHE A 24 3.70 -5.00 12.55
C PHE A 24 4.47 -6.18 11.93
N ASP A 25 5.47 -5.93 11.07
CA ASP A 25 6.36 -7.00 10.60
C ASP A 25 7.30 -7.44 11.72
N ALA A 26 7.81 -6.51 12.53
CA ALA A 26 8.57 -6.85 13.73
C ALA A 26 7.71 -7.59 14.76
N VAL A 27 6.49 -7.12 15.05
CA VAL A 27 5.56 -7.82 15.96
C VAL A 27 5.31 -9.26 15.49
N TYR A 28 5.05 -9.46 14.20
CA TYR A 28 4.86 -10.80 13.66
C TYR A 28 6.10 -11.68 13.82
N ASN A 29 7.25 -11.20 13.34
CA ASN A 29 8.47 -12.01 13.26
C ASN A 29 9.11 -12.28 14.63
N GLN A 30 8.94 -11.38 15.60
CA GLN A 30 9.60 -11.48 16.90
C GLN A 30 8.69 -12.04 18.00
N ILE A 31 7.37 -11.81 17.92
CA ILE A 31 6.42 -12.22 18.97
C ILE A 31 5.49 -13.32 18.47
N ILE A 32 4.68 -13.03 17.44
CA ILE A 32 3.54 -13.88 17.07
C ILE A 32 4.01 -15.21 16.47
N ALA A 33 4.81 -15.17 15.41
CA ALA A 33 5.26 -16.38 14.72
C ALA A 33 6.07 -17.30 15.66
N PRO A 34 7.06 -16.81 16.43
CA PRO A 34 7.76 -17.63 17.41
C PRO A 34 6.83 -18.22 18.48
N GLY A 35 5.83 -17.48 18.95
CA GLY A 35 4.87 -17.94 19.95
C GLY A 35 3.96 -19.06 19.43
N VAL A 36 3.48 -18.92 18.19
CA VAL A 36 2.69 -19.94 17.49
C VAL A 36 3.52 -21.20 17.26
N GLU A 37 4.76 -21.06 16.79
CA GLU A 37 5.65 -22.20 16.55
C GLU A 37 6.01 -22.94 17.84
N ALA A 38 6.25 -22.20 18.93
CA ALA A 38 6.49 -22.75 20.26
C ALA A 38 5.26 -23.45 20.85
N ALA A 39 4.06 -23.15 20.39
CA ALA A 39 2.84 -23.89 20.71
C ALA A 39 2.68 -25.18 19.88
N GLY A 40 3.63 -25.50 18.99
CA GLY A 40 3.58 -26.67 18.12
C GLY A 40 2.68 -26.49 16.89
N MET A 41 2.37 -25.25 16.53
CA MET A 41 1.50 -24.88 15.42
C MET A 41 2.34 -24.26 14.28
N GLU A 42 1.73 -24.08 13.12
CA GLU A 42 2.32 -23.38 11.98
C GLU A 42 1.59 -22.05 11.72
N PRO A 43 2.27 -20.90 11.82
CA PRO A 43 1.66 -19.59 11.57
C PRO A 43 1.42 -19.36 10.09
N ILE A 44 0.24 -18.85 9.75
CA ILE A 44 -0.12 -18.37 8.42
C ILE A 44 -0.54 -16.92 8.54
N ARG A 45 0.28 -16.00 8.03
CA ARG A 45 -0.09 -14.59 7.85
C ARG A 45 -0.54 -14.37 6.41
N ALA A 46 -1.74 -13.83 6.22
CA ALA A 46 -2.19 -13.39 4.90
C ALA A 46 -1.55 -12.03 4.59
N ASP A 47 -0.33 -12.07 4.05
CA ASP A 47 0.24 -10.90 3.39
C ASP A 47 -0.52 -10.67 2.09
N GLN A 48 -1.19 -9.52 1.97
CA GLN A 48 -1.93 -9.02 0.79
C GLN A 48 -3.33 -9.60 0.53
N GLU A 49 -4.34 -9.06 1.21
CA GLU A 49 -5.74 -9.11 0.72
C GLU A 49 -6.48 -7.76 0.91
N GLU A 50 -5.83 -6.63 0.63
CA GLU A 50 -6.57 -5.39 0.30
C GLU A 50 -7.04 -5.47 -1.17
N ILE A 51 -7.95 -6.39 -1.47
CA ILE A 51 -8.50 -6.52 -2.82
C ILE A 51 -10.02 -6.61 -2.73
N GLY A 52 -10.67 -5.52 -3.17
CA GLY A 52 -12.12 -5.37 -3.13
C GLY A 52 -12.88 -6.54 -3.76
N GLY A 53 -13.86 -7.04 -3.01
CA GLY A 53 -15.06 -7.72 -3.48
C GLY A 53 -14.91 -9.20 -3.85
N THR A 54 -13.82 -9.63 -4.47
CA THR A 54 -13.78 -10.93 -5.16
C THR A 54 -12.66 -11.88 -4.72
N ILE A 55 -11.74 -11.43 -3.85
CA ILE A 55 -10.57 -12.22 -3.41
C ILE A 55 -10.67 -12.61 -1.92
N HIS A 56 -11.84 -12.49 -1.29
CA HIS A 56 -11.99 -12.89 0.12
C HIS A 56 -12.05 -14.40 0.35
N LYS A 57 -12.16 -15.24 -0.70
CA LYS A 57 -12.31 -16.69 -0.55
C LYS A 57 -11.16 -17.33 0.23
N PRO A 58 -9.87 -17.05 -0.06
CA PRO A 58 -8.77 -17.63 0.71
C PRO A 58 -8.74 -17.14 2.16
N MET A 59 -9.07 -15.86 2.44
CA MET A 59 -9.25 -15.37 3.81
C MET A 59 -10.40 -16.10 4.54
N PHE A 60 -11.58 -16.25 3.94
CA PHE A 60 -12.69 -16.98 4.57
C PHE A 60 -12.37 -18.46 4.77
N GLU A 61 -11.68 -19.10 3.83
CA GLU A 61 -11.18 -20.47 3.97
C GLU A 61 -10.19 -20.56 5.15
N ARG A 62 -9.26 -19.60 5.32
CA ARG A 62 -8.36 -19.54 6.48
C ARG A 62 -9.13 -19.37 7.80
N LEU A 63 -10.08 -18.44 7.85
CA LEU A 63 -10.92 -18.20 9.04
C LEU A 63 -11.71 -19.45 9.45
N MET A 64 -12.15 -20.24 8.48
CA MET A 64 -12.96 -21.44 8.71
C MET A 64 -12.12 -22.69 8.98
N LEU A 65 -11.05 -22.92 8.21
CA LEU A 65 -10.31 -24.18 8.15
C LEU A 65 -9.09 -24.21 9.08
N CYS A 66 -8.46 -23.07 9.38
CA CYS A 66 -7.35 -23.06 10.33
C CYS A 66 -7.81 -23.50 11.72
N ASP A 67 -7.01 -24.37 12.34
CA ASP A 67 -7.28 -24.91 13.66
C ASP A 67 -7.31 -23.79 14.69
N TYR A 68 -6.37 -22.84 14.60
CA TYR A 68 -6.21 -21.72 15.52
C TYR A 68 -6.24 -20.38 14.79
N ALA A 69 -6.52 -19.31 15.52
CA ALA A 69 -6.42 -17.94 15.04
C ALA A 69 -5.79 -17.03 16.12
N VAL A 70 -4.92 -16.10 15.69
CA VAL A 70 -4.39 -15.01 16.51
C VAL A 70 -4.79 -13.69 15.84
N ALA A 71 -5.57 -12.86 16.53
CA ALA A 71 -6.05 -11.57 16.04
C ALA A 71 -5.36 -10.41 16.77
N ASP A 72 -4.52 -9.66 16.07
CA ASP A 72 -3.90 -8.44 16.57
C ASP A 72 -4.80 -7.23 16.28
N VAL A 73 -5.50 -6.78 17.33
CA VAL A 73 -6.47 -5.67 17.24
C VAL A 73 -5.84 -4.30 17.51
N THR A 74 -4.51 -4.23 17.53
CA THR A 74 -3.76 -2.98 17.74
C THR A 74 -4.04 -1.97 16.63
N GLY A 75 -4.14 -0.69 17.00
CA GLY A 75 -4.43 0.39 16.06
C GLY A 75 -5.86 0.41 15.51
N ALA A 76 -6.76 -0.44 16.05
CA ALA A 76 -8.18 -0.48 15.72
C ALA A 76 -8.50 -0.66 14.23
N ASN A 77 -7.75 -1.53 13.54
CA ASN A 77 -7.96 -1.81 12.13
C ASN A 77 -9.34 -2.44 11.85
N PRO A 78 -10.24 -1.78 11.10
CA PRO A 78 -11.59 -2.29 10.82
C PRO A 78 -11.62 -3.67 10.15
N ASN A 79 -10.62 -3.97 9.31
CA ASN A 79 -10.55 -5.26 8.62
C ASN A 79 -10.30 -6.40 9.60
N VAL A 80 -9.40 -6.21 10.59
CA VAL A 80 -9.13 -7.24 11.61
C VAL A 80 -10.37 -7.49 12.45
N TYR A 81 -11.14 -6.45 12.82
CA TYR A 81 -12.39 -6.64 13.56
C TYR A 81 -13.45 -7.38 12.75
N TYR A 82 -13.56 -7.09 11.46
CA TYR A 82 -14.46 -7.81 10.57
C TYR A 82 -14.13 -9.30 10.52
N GLU A 83 -12.86 -9.65 10.28
CA GLU A 83 -12.40 -11.04 10.22
C GLU A 83 -12.53 -11.75 11.58
N LEU A 84 -12.23 -11.07 12.68
CA LEU A 84 -12.43 -11.58 14.05
C LEU A 84 -13.90 -11.90 14.31
N GLY A 85 -14.82 -11.03 13.88
CA GLY A 85 -16.25 -11.27 14.00
C GLY A 85 -16.69 -12.52 13.24
N ILE A 86 -16.21 -12.70 12.01
CA ILE A 86 -16.46 -13.91 11.22
C ILE A 86 -15.87 -15.14 11.91
N ARG A 87 -14.63 -15.06 12.41
CA ARG A 87 -13.97 -16.16 13.12
C ARG A 87 -14.79 -16.58 14.34
N HIS A 88 -15.24 -15.63 15.16
CA HIS A 88 -16.10 -15.90 16.30
C HIS A 88 -17.44 -16.54 15.90
N ALA A 89 -18.00 -16.19 14.74
CA ALA A 89 -19.24 -16.80 14.25
C ALA A 89 -19.07 -18.22 13.71
N LEU A 90 -17.93 -18.53 13.09
CA LEU A 90 -17.69 -19.82 12.45
C LEU A 90 -17.05 -20.85 13.37
N ARG A 91 -16.30 -20.40 14.39
CA ARG A 91 -15.44 -21.27 15.19
C ARG A 91 -15.74 -21.09 16.68
N PRO A 92 -16.06 -22.19 17.39
CA PRO A 92 -16.51 -22.10 18.78
C PRO A 92 -15.37 -21.85 19.77
N ARG A 93 -14.13 -22.16 19.38
CA ARG A 93 -12.96 -22.03 20.23
C ARG A 93 -11.72 -21.61 19.43
N SER A 94 -10.55 -21.54 20.09
CA SER A 94 -9.20 -21.42 19.51
C SER A 94 -8.93 -20.10 18.79
N THR A 95 -9.48 -19.01 19.30
CA THR A 95 -9.22 -17.66 18.79
C THR A 95 -8.60 -16.80 19.89
N LEU A 96 -7.36 -16.37 19.69
CA LEU A 96 -6.60 -15.57 20.64
C LEU A 96 -6.56 -14.12 20.17
N ILE A 97 -7.05 -13.20 21.00
CA ILE A 97 -6.91 -11.76 20.76
C ILE A 97 -5.61 -11.28 21.39
N ILE A 98 -4.84 -10.50 20.66
CA ILE A 98 -3.64 -9.82 21.16
C ILE A 98 -3.72 -8.32 20.86
N PHE A 99 -3.01 -7.51 21.63
CA PHE A 99 -2.98 -6.07 21.45
C PHE A 99 -1.72 -5.45 22.08
N ALA A 100 -1.23 -4.33 21.54
CA ALA A 100 -0.14 -3.60 22.17
C ALA A 100 -0.61 -2.99 23.50
N ASP A 101 0.25 -2.98 24.51
CA ASP A 101 -0.03 -2.33 25.79
C ASP A 101 -0.47 -0.87 25.57
N ASN A 102 -1.46 -0.46 26.37
CA ASN A 102 -2.15 0.83 26.28
C ASN A 102 -3.00 1.06 25.02
N THR A 103 -3.26 0.02 24.21
CA THR A 103 -4.26 0.10 23.15
C THR A 103 -5.65 0.32 23.75
N ALA A 104 -6.36 1.37 23.31
CA ALA A 104 -7.75 1.58 23.65
C ALA A 104 -8.63 0.58 22.88
N LEU A 105 -9.06 -0.48 23.54
CA LEU A 105 -9.93 -1.49 22.94
C LEU A 105 -11.40 -1.03 22.90
N PRO A 106 -12.13 -1.31 21.80
CA PRO A 106 -13.58 -1.14 21.77
C PRO A 106 -14.27 -1.90 22.90
N PHE A 107 -15.37 -1.36 23.44
CA PHE A 107 -16.04 -1.90 24.62
C PHE A 107 -16.30 -3.41 24.55
N ASP A 108 -16.86 -3.91 23.45
CA ASP A 108 -17.20 -5.33 23.29
C ASP A 108 -15.97 -6.26 23.20
N ILE A 109 -14.84 -5.73 22.74
CA ILE A 109 -13.56 -6.46 22.66
C ILE A 109 -12.83 -6.41 24.01
N ALA A 110 -12.90 -5.29 24.72
CA ALA A 110 -12.27 -5.09 26.02
C ALA A 110 -12.79 -6.06 27.10
N GLN A 111 -14.03 -6.55 26.96
CA GLN A 111 -14.60 -7.58 27.83
C GLN A 111 -14.01 -8.98 27.57
N GLN A 112 -13.31 -9.18 26.45
CA GLN A 112 -12.72 -10.47 26.10
C GLN A 112 -11.31 -10.59 26.66
N ARG A 113 -10.89 -11.84 26.95
CA ARG A 113 -9.55 -12.12 27.48
C ARG A 113 -8.51 -12.04 26.36
N GLY A 114 -7.97 -10.85 26.11
CA GLY A 114 -6.84 -10.66 25.20
C GLY A 114 -5.47 -10.74 25.91
N VAL A 115 -4.42 -10.87 25.12
CA VAL A 115 -3.01 -10.88 25.58
C VAL A 115 -2.34 -9.57 25.18
N PRO A 116 -1.87 -8.77 26.15
CA PRO A 116 -1.05 -7.61 25.83
C PRO A 116 0.34 -8.05 25.35
N TYR A 117 0.93 -7.27 24.45
CA TYR A 117 2.36 -7.30 24.14
C TYR A 117 2.95 -5.89 24.27
N ARG A 118 4.25 -5.82 24.52
CA ARG A 118 4.95 -4.59 24.89
C ARG A 118 5.64 -3.97 23.69
N LEU A 119 5.45 -2.67 23.57
CA LEU A 119 6.15 -1.81 22.61
C LEU A 119 6.84 -0.68 23.37
N ASP A 120 7.96 -0.19 22.83
CA ASP A 120 8.61 1.03 23.30
C ASP A 120 7.86 2.28 22.80
N ALA A 121 8.38 3.46 23.16
CA ALA A 121 7.81 4.74 22.76
C ALA A 121 7.84 4.96 21.23
N GLY A 122 8.81 4.37 20.54
CA GLY A 122 8.93 4.41 19.08
C GLY A 122 8.12 3.34 18.36
N GLY A 123 7.37 2.51 19.10
CA GLY A 123 6.57 1.40 18.55
C GLY A 123 7.38 0.16 18.16
N GLY A 124 8.64 0.09 18.61
CA GLY A 124 9.48 -1.10 18.51
C GLY A 124 9.10 -2.16 19.55
N VAL A 125 9.28 -3.43 19.21
CA VAL A 125 8.96 -4.57 20.11
C VAL A 125 9.87 -4.58 21.33
N VAL A 126 9.29 -4.75 22.53
CA VAL A 126 10.02 -4.87 23.79
C VAL A 126 9.75 -6.23 24.42
N ASP A 127 10.81 -6.89 24.91
CA ASP A 127 10.71 -8.18 25.62
C ASP A 127 9.94 -9.25 24.84
N ALA A 128 10.25 -9.34 23.54
CA ALA A 128 9.62 -10.25 22.59
C ALA A 128 9.53 -11.70 23.07
N GLU A 129 10.55 -12.16 23.80
CA GLU A 129 10.61 -13.52 24.30
C GLU A 129 9.52 -13.80 25.34
N ALA A 130 9.27 -12.87 26.27
CA ALA A 130 8.23 -13.03 27.27
C ALA A 130 6.83 -12.99 26.64
N ASP A 131 6.59 -12.07 25.70
CA ASP A 131 5.30 -11.92 25.05
C ASP A 131 5.01 -13.11 24.12
N SER A 132 6.03 -13.59 23.40
CA SER A 132 5.98 -14.83 22.62
C SER A 132 5.65 -16.05 23.50
N ARG A 133 6.29 -16.18 24.68
CA ARG A 133 5.98 -17.25 25.64
C ARG A 133 4.52 -17.20 26.12
N LEU A 134 3.97 -16.00 26.32
CA LEU A 134 2.59 -15.82 26.74
C LEU A 134 1.60 -16.24 25.66
N ILE A 135 1.85 -15.86 24.39
CA ILE A 135 1.08 -16.35 23.24
C ILE A 135 1.14 -17.88 23.18
N ALA A 136 2.33 -18.47 23.27
CA ALA A 136 2.52 -19.91 23.21
C ALA A 136 1.75 -20.64 24.33
N GLN A 137 1.78 -20.10 25.55
CA GLN A 137 1.04 -20.66 26.68
C GLN A 137 -0.47 -20.62 26.46
N ARG A 138 -1.01 -19.51 25.95
CA ARG A 138 -2.45 -19.37 25.69
C ARG A 138 -2.92 -20.31 24.59
N LEU A 139 -2.15 -20.43 23.51
CA LEU A 139 -2.46 -21.37 22.42
C LEU A 139 -2.40 -22.83 22.88
N ARG A 140 -1.40 -23.22 23.68
CA ARG A 140 -1.35 -24.56 24.30
C ARG A 140 -2.56 -24.82 25.21
N THR A 141 -2.93 -23.83 26.03
CA THR A 141 -4.11 -23.93 26.91
C THR A 141 -5.41 -24.10 26.11
N ALA A 142 -5.56 -23.40 24.99
CA ALA A 142 -6.71 -23.53 24.09
C ALA A 142 -6.73 -24.87 23.33
N ASN A 143 -5.57 -25.49 23.15
CA ASN A 143 -5.45 -26.84 22.59
C ASN A 143 -5.82 -27.92 23.62
N GLU A 144 -5.43 -27.73 24.88
CA GLU A 144 -5.66 -28.69 25.97
C GLU A 144 -7.10 -28.63 26.52
N ASN A 145 -7.75 -27.46 26.49
CA ASN A 145 -9.10 -27.26 27.00
C ASN A 145 -10.12 -27.17 25.86
N SER A 146 -11.15 -28.01 25.89
CA SER A 146 -12.19 -28.09 24.85
C SER A 146 -13.39 -27.16 25.04
N HIS A 147 -13.29 -26.15 25.91
CA HIS A 147 -14.39 -25.23 26.19
C HIS A 147 -14.53 -24.17 25.08
N ASP A 148 -15.76 -23.72 24.84
CA ASP A 148 -16.02 -22.64 23.90
C ASP A 148 -15.41 -21.33 24.42
N ASP A 149 -14.66 -20.64 23.57
CA ASP A 149 -14.04 -19.34 23.87
C ASP A 149 -14.56 -18.20 22.96
N SER A 150 -15.37 -18.53 21.96
CA SER A 150 -16.06 -17.54 21.15
C SER A 150 -17.25 -16.93 21.89
N PRO A 151 -17.41 -15.60 21.90
CA PRO A 151 -18.55 -14.93 22.54
C PRO A 151 -19.91 -15.45 22.09
N LEU A 152 -20.07 -15.75 20.80
CA LEU A 152 -21.35 -16.24 20.26
C LEU A 152 -21.73 -17.61 20.82
N PHE A 153 -20.77 -18.53 20.90
CA PHE A 153 -21.00 -19.88 21.40
C PHE A 153 -21.08 -19.93 22.93
N GLN A 154 -20.51 -18.95 23.64
CA GLN A 154 -20.66 -18.80 25.08
C GLN A 154 -21.99 -18.18 25.50
N MET A 155 -22.53 -17.25 24.70
CA MET A 155 -23.71 -16.47 25.06
C MET A 155 -25.02 -17.02 24.48
N ILE A 156 -24.96 -17.80 23.39
CA ILE A 156 -26.15 -18.30 22.69
C ILE A 156 -26.17 -19.83 22.75
N ASP A 157 -27.09 -20.35 23.56
CA ASP A 157 -27.34 -21.79 23.64
C ASP A 157 -27.80 -22.37 22.29
N GLY A 158 -27.25 -23.53 21.92
CA GLY A 158 -27.67 -24.27 20.74
C GLY A 158 -27.16 -23.72 19.39
N MET A 159 -26.16 -22.83 19.40
CA MET A 159 -25.55 -22.32 18.17
C MET A 159 -25.05 -23.47 17.26
N PRO A 160 -25.46 -23.52 15.97
CA PRO A 160 -24.98 -24.54 15.04
C PRO A 160 -23.46 -24.56 14.90
N ARG A 161 -22.87 -25.76 14.95
CA ARG A 161 -21.44 -25.97 14.75
C ARG A 161 -21.20 -26.46 13.33
N ILE A 162 -20.30 -25.80 12.62
CA ILE A 162 -19.89 -26.22 11.29
C ILE A 162 -18.89 -27.37 11.44
N GLU A 163 -19.24 -28.56 10.96
CA GLU A 163 -18.30 -29.66 10.84
C GLU A 163 -17.38 -29.43 9.65
N VAL A 164 -16.09 -29.28 9.92
CA VAL A 164 -15.06 -29.16 8.89
C VAL A 164 -14.56 -30.55 8.53
N ASP A 165 -14.82 -30.97 7.30
CA ASP A 165 -14.31 -32.23 6.74
C ASP A 165 -12.77 -32.22 6.67
N HIS A 166 -12.13 -33.23 7.28
CA HIS A 166 -10.66 -33.38 7.28
C HIS A 166 -10.06 -33.36 5.87
N ALA A 167 -10.74 -33.92 4.86
CA ALA A 167 -10.26 -33.89 3.49
C ALA A 167 -10.14 -32.46 2.93
N LYS A 168 -11.01 -31.54 3.36
CA LYS A 168 -10.92 -30.11 2.99
C LYS A 168 -9.72 -29.43 3.66
N THR A 169 -9.40 -29.83 4.89
CA THR A 169 -8.24 -29.32 5.62
C THR A 169 -6.92 -29.73 4.96
N ASP A 170 -6.82 -30.96 4.46
CA ASP A 170 -5.61 -31.43 3.76
C ASP A 170 -5.41 -30.70 2.42
N ILE A 171 -6.47 -30.58 1.61
CA ILE A 171 -6.42 -29.79 0.36
C ILE A 171 -6.03 -28.34 0.62
N PHE A 172 -6.56 -27.76 1.70
CA PHE A 172 -6.23 -26.39 2.10
C PHE A 172 -4.76 -26.25 2.50
N ARG A 173 -4.20 -27.20 3.25
CA ARG A 173 -2.76 -27.24 3.60
C ARG A 173 -1.89 -27.28 2.35
N ASP A 174 -2.20 -28.16 1.40
CA ASP A 174 -1.44 -28.28 0.15
C ASP A 174 -1.43 -26.95 -0.63
N ARG A 175 -2.57 -26.24 -0.66
CA ARG A 175 -2.65 -24.91 -1.30
C ARG A 175 -1.79 -23.86 -0.61
N VAL A 176 -1.79 -23.82 0.72
CA VAL A 176 -0.96 -22.89 1.50
C VAL A 176 0.53 -23.10 1.20
N GLU A 177 0.98 -24.35 1.16
CA GLU A 177 2.38 -24.66 0.86
C GLU A 177 2.76 -24.27 -0.57
N ILE A 178 1.90 -24.52 -1.55
CA ILE A 178 2.12 -24.08 -2.93
C ILE A 178 2.21 -22.54 -3.01
N ALA A 179 1.32 -21.81 -2.34
CA ALA A 179 1.37 -20.35 -2.33
C ALA A 179 2.67 -19.81 -1.72
N LYS A 180 3.15 -20.43 -0.63
CA LYS A 180 4.41 -20.10 0.03
C LYS A 180 5.62 -20.37 -0.87
N GLU A 181 5.61 -21.48 -1.61
CA GLU A 181 6.63 -21.82 -2.61
C GLU A 181 6.74 -20.71 -3.67
N TYR A 182 5.61 -20.30 -4.28
CA TYR A 182 5.60 -19.25 -5.28
C TYR A 182 6.00 -17.89 -4.74
N ARG A 183 5.52 -17.50 -3.55
CA ARG A 183 5.91 -16.23 -2.91
C ARG A 183 7.42 -16.14 -2.72
N THR A 184 8.04 -17.24 -2.25
CA THR A 184 9.49 -17.33 -2.07
C THR A 184 10.23 -17.24 -3.41
N ALA A 185 9.79 -17.99 -4.41
CA ALA A 185 10.38 -17.99 -5.75
C ALA A 185 10.29 -16.61 -6.41
N LEU A 186 9.14 -15.95 -6.34
CA LEU A 186 8.90 -14.62 -6.89
C LEU A 186 9.72 -13.55 -6.19
N THR A 187 9.86 -13.61 -4.87
CA THR A 187 10.70 -12.68 -4.09
C THR A 187 12.16 -12.78 -4.53
N ALA A 188 12.68 -13.99 -4.77
CA ALA A 188 14.02 -14.19 -5.32
C ALA A 188 14.14 -13.73 -6.78
N ALA A 189 13.10 -13.98 -7.59
CA ALA A 189 13.06 -13.61 -9.01
C ALA A 189 13.06 -12.08 -9.23
N ARG A 190 12.31 -11.32 -8.42
CA ARG A 190 12.28 -9.85 -8.48
C ARG A 190 13.69 -9.25 -8.41
N LYS A 191 14.57 -9.79 -7.57
CA LYS A 191 15.96 -9.36 -7.40
C LYS A 191 16.86 -9.69 -8.62
N LYS A 192 16.50 -10.72 -9.39
CA LYS A 192 17.25 -11.18 -10.57
C LYS A 192 16.77 -10.53 -11.88
N GLY A 193 15.62 -9.85 -11.86
CA GLY A 193 15.05 -9.14 -13.01
C GLY A 193 13.99 -9.93 -13.77
N VAL A 194 13.56 -9.39 -14.91
CA VAL A 194 12.33 -9.79 -15.60
C VAL A 194 12.36 -11.23 -16.10
N GLU A 195 13.50 -11.71 -16.60
CA GLU A 195 13.63 -13.07 -17.13
C GLU A 195 13.43 -14.13 -16.04
N ALA A 196 13.86 -13.84 -14.80
CA ALA A 196 13.61 -14.74 -13.69
C ALA A 196 12.12 -14.78 -13.30
N VAL A 197 11.42 -13.66 -13.39
CA VAL A 197 9.97 -13.61 -13.14
C VAL A 197 9.20 -14.34 -14.25
N LYS A 198 9.60 -14.18 -15.52
CA LYS A 198 9.06 -14.95 -16.65
C LYS A 198 9.26 -16.45 -16.44
N ALA A 199 10.44 -16.89 -16.02
CA ALA A 199 10.71 -18.30 -15.74
C ALA A 199 9.78 -18.89 -14.66
N VAL A 200 9.41 -18.11 -13.63
CA VAL A 200 8.38 -18.54 -12.66
C VAL A 200 7.00 -18.60 -13.31
N ALA A 201 6.64 -17.61 -14.14
CA ALA A 201 5.37 -17.56 -14.86
C ALA A 201 5.16 -18.70 -15.88
N GLU A 202 6.26 -19.32 -16.33
CA GLU A 202 6.29 -20.45 -17.28
C GLU A 202 6.14 -21.82 -16.60
N ASP A 203 6.06 -21.87 -15.27
CA ASP A 203 5.77 -23.11 -14.55
C ASP A 203 4.49 -23.78 -15.11
N PRO A 204 4.53 -25.06 -15.49
CA PRO A 204 3.36 -25.78 -16.02
C PRO A 204 2.13 -25.73 -15.10
N ARG A 205 2.31 -25.61 -13.78
CA ARG A 205 1.22 -25.45 -12.81
C ARG A 205 0.45 -24.13 -12.99
N LEU A 206 1.06 -23.13 -13.62
CA LEU A 206 0.47 -21.82 -13.93
C LEU A 206 -0.06 -21.73 -15.37
N ALA A 207 -0.06 -22.82 -16.14
CA ALA A 207 -0.56 -22.83 -17.51
C ALA A 207 -2.07 -22.50 -17.56
N ASP A 208 -2.86 -23.06 -16.63
CA ASP A 208 -4.30 -22.78 -16.48
C ASP A 208 -4.60 -22.02 -15.18
N LEU A 209 -4.63 -20.69 -15.28
CA LEU A 209 -4.84 -19.79 -14.13
C LEU A 209 -6.24 -19.90 -13.50
N ARG A 210 -7.20 -20.59 -14.12
CA ARG A 210 -8.53 -20.83 -13.52
C ARG A 210 -8.49 -21.75 -12.32
N ASN A 211 -7.44 -22.57 -12.22
CA ASN A 211 -7.24 -23.52 -11.12
C ASN A 211 -6.16 -23.07 -10.13
N VAL A 212 -5.63 -21.87 -10.29
CA VAL A 212 -4.59 -21.29 -9.45
C VAL A 212 -5.23 -20.36 -8.42
N GLU A 213 -4.69 -20.35 -7.20
CA GLU A 213 -5.12 -19.39 -6.18
C GLU A 213 -4.87 -17.95 -6.64
N ALA A 214 -5.88 -17.09 -6.48
CA ALA A 214 -5.81 -15.69 -6.91
C ALA A 214 -4.57 -14.97 -6.34
N GLY A 215 -4.21 -15.23 -5.08
CA GLY A 215 -3.03 -14.64 -4.44
C GLY A 215 -1.74 -14.87 -5.23
N ILE A 216 -1.52 -16.07 -5.77
CA ILE A 216 -0.33 -16.39 -6.59
C ILE A 216 -0.32 -15.58 -7.89
N ILE A 217 -1.49 -15.42 -8.52
CA ILE A 217 -1.65 -14.66 -9.77
C ILE A 217 -1.35 -13.18 -9.53
N ILE A 218 -1.86 -12.63 -8.42
CA ILE A 218 -1.61 -11.24 -8.02
C ILE A 218 -0.13 -11.04 -7.65
N ASP A 219 0.47 -11.94 -6.88
CA ASP A 219 1.89 -11.90 -6.54
C ASP A 219 2.76 -11.90 -7.80
N LEU A 220 2.40 -12.68 -8.81
CA LEU A 220 3.08 -12.69 -10.11
C LEU A 220 2.90 -11.36 -10.85
N LEU A 221 1.68 -10.80 -10.91
CA LEU A 221 1.39 -9.49 -11.51
C LEU A 221 2.25 -8.39 -10.88
N LEU A 222 2.28 -8.34 -9.54
CA LEU A 222 3.05 -7.34 -8.79
C LEU A 222 4.56 -7.58 -8.89
N SER A 223 5.00 -8.82 -9.08
CA SER A 223 6.41 -9.13 -9.36
C SER A 223 6.86 -8.56 -10.70
N PHE A 224 6.04 -8.69 -11.75
CA PHE A 224 6.31 -8.06 -13.03
C PHE A 224 6.36 -6.52 -12.91
N ARG A 225 5.43 -5.92 -12.15
CA ARG A 225 5.45 -4.47 -11.87
C ARG A 225 6.74 -4.04 -11.19
N ALA A 226 7.15 -4.76 -10.14
CA ALA A 226 8.29 -4.41 -9.29
C ALA A 226 9.63 -4.36 -10.04
N VAL A 227 9.78 -5.16 -11.10
CA VAL A 227 11.00 -5.14 -11.94
C VAL A 227 11.14 -3.82 -12.72
N GLY A 228 10.04 -3.13 -13.03
CA GLY A 228 10.09 -1.78 -13.58
C GLY A 228 10.68 -1.64 -14.99
N THR A 229 10.65 -2.70 -15.81
CA THR A 229 11.12 -2.69 -17.21
C THR A 229 9.97 -2.77 -18.20
N ARG A 230 10.24 -2.38 -19.47
CA ARG A 230 9.27 -2.52 -20.57
C ARG A 230 8.73 -3.94 -20.70
N ASP A 231 9.61 -4.92 -20.60
CA ASP A 231 9.26 -6.34 -20.65
C ASP A 231 8.45 -6.78 -19.42
N GLY A 232 8.73 -6.21 -18.25
CA GLY A 232 7.95 -6.45 -17.04
C GLY A 232 6.51 -5.95 -17.21
N TRP A 233 6.33 -4.72 -17.69
CA TRP A 233 5.00 -4.17 -17.97
C TRP A 233 4.27 -4.95 -19.09
N GLN A 234 4.97 -5.41 -20.11
CA GLN A 234 4.38 -6.32 -21.10
C GLN A 234 3.92 -7.64 -20.46
N GLY A 235 4.73 -8.23 -19.57
CA GLY A 235 4.36 -9.42 -18.81
C GLY A 235 3.10 -9.23 -17.95
N MET A 236 2.88 -8.04 -17.39
CA MET A 236 1.63 -7.72 -16.68
C MET A 236 0.41 -7.79 -17.60
N ILE A 237 0.51 -7.24 -18.82
CA ILE A 237 -0.57 -7.20 -19.81
C ILE A 237 -0.87 -8.63 -20.30
N ASP A 238 0.17 -9.40 -20.60
CA ASP A 238 0.05 -10.78 -21.07
C ASP A 238 -0.56 -11.68 -19.99
N LEU A 239 -0.16 -11.48 -18.73
CA LEU A 239 -0.72 -12.19 -17.59
C LEU A 239 -2.20 -11.85 -17.41
N HIS A 240 -2.55 -10.56 -17.43
CA HIS A 240 -3.94 -10.10 -17.33
C HIS A 240 -4.85 -10.81 -18.34
N ALA A 241 -4.42 -10.91 -19.61
CA ALA A 241 -5.20 -11.56 -20.66
C ALA A 241 -5.52 -13.04 -20.39
N ARG A 242 -4.68 -13.72 -19.60
CA ARG A 242 -4.84 -15.13 -19.18
C ARG A 242 -5.61 -15.30 -17.87
N MET A 243 -5.80 -14.23 -17.09
CA MET A 243 -6.47 -14.29 -15.79
C MET A 243 -7.94 -14.73 -15.93
N PRO A 244 -8.52 -15.39 -14.89
CA PRO A 244 -9.95 -15.56 -14.76
C PRO A 244 -10.72 -14.24 -14.89
N LYS A 245 -11.95 -14.28 -15.43
CA LYS A 245 -12.74 -13.06 -15.72
C LYS A 245 -13.02 -12.24 -14.46
N GLU A 246 -13.24 -12.93 -13.35
CA GLU A 246 -13.46 -12.34 -12.03
C GLU A 246 -12.26 -11.49 -11.60
N LEU A 247 -11.03 -11.97 -11.85
CA LEU A 247 -9.81 -11.23 -11.57
C LEU A 247 -9.55 -10.11 -12.58
N GLN A 248 -9.80 -10.34 -13.87
CA GLN A 248 -9.71 -9.28 -14.89
C GLN A 248 -10.60 -8.08 -14.56
N HIS A 249 -11.74 -8.32 -13.92
CA HIS A 249 -12.70 -7.29 -13.56
C HIS A 249 -12.42 -6.68 -12.18
N ALA A 250 -11.48 -7.21 -11.39
CA ALA A 250 -11.14 -6.60 -10.11
C ALA A 250 -10.55 -5.19 -10.32
N ARG A 251 -11.01 -4.21 -9.54
CA ARG A 251 -10.57 -2.80 -9.64
C ARG A 251 -9.05 -2.66 -9.66
N MET A 252 -8.38 -3.24 -8.65
CA MET A 252 -6.91 -3.17 -8.53
C MET A 252 -6.20 -3.76 -9.74
N VAL A 253 -6.67 -4.91 -10.26
CA VAL A 253 -6.07 -5.54 -11.44
C VAL A 253 -6.20 -4.64 -12.68
N ARG A 254 -7.35 -3.97 -12.85
CA ARG A 254 -7.56 -2.99 -13.92
C ARG A 254 -6.71 -1.72 -13.74
N GLU A 255 -6.53 -1.24 -12.52
CA GLU A 255 -5.61 -0.14 -12.19
C GLU A 255 -4.17 -0.52 -12.60
N GLN A 256 -3.72 -1.73 -12.25
CA GLN A 256 -2.39 -2.24 -12.64
C GLN A 256 -2.25 -2.43 -14.16
N LEU A 257 -3.31 -2.86 -14.85
CA LEU A 257 -3.34 -2.94 -16.31
C LEU A 257 -3.20 -1.56 -16.95
N GLY A 258 -3.99 -0.58 -16.50
CA GLY A 258 -3.93 0.80 -16.98
C GLY A 258 -2.54 1.41 -16.79
N PHE A 259 -1.93 1.19 -15.62
CA PHE A 259 -0.54 1.55 -15.37
C PHE A 259 0.41 0.92 -16.39
N ALA A 260 0.38 -0.41 -16.58
CA ALA A 260 1.30 -1.12 -17.46
C ALA A 260 1.15 -0.69 -18.92
N LEU A 261 -0.09 -0.53 -19.40
CA LEU A 261 -0.41 -0.04 -20.75
C LEU A 261 0.21 1.34 -21.00
N ASN A 262 0.03 2.27 -20.05
CA ASN A 262 0.59 3.60 -20.19
C ASN A 262 2.13 3.58 -20.22
N ARG A 263 2.77 2.79 -19.36
CA ARG A 263 4.24 2.65 -19.31
C ARG A 263 4.85 2.12 -20.60
N ILE A 264 4.12 1.36 -21.41
CA ILE A 264 4.60 0.88 -22.71
C ILE A 264 4.17 1.76 -23.90
N GLY A 265 3.46 2.86 -23.64
CA GLY A 265 3.03 3.85 -24.63
C GLY A 265 1.66 3.58 -25.26
N ARG A 266 0.86 2.67 -24.70
CA ARG A 266 -0.52 2.37 -25.14
C ARG A 266 -1.53 3.21 -24.35
N SER A 267 -1.36 4.53 -24.39
CA SER A 267 -2.11 5.47 -23.55
C SER A 267 -3.62 5.48 -23.81
N ASP A 268 -4.07 5.26 -25.06
CA ASP A 268 -5.50 5.19 -25.39
C ASP A 268 -6.19 4.02 -24.69
N GLU A 269 -5.52 2.86 -24.62
CA GLU A 269 -6.04 1.68 -23.93
C GLU A 269 -5.98 1.85 -22.41
N ALA A 270 -4.92 2.48 -21.90
CA ALA A 270 -4.82 2.82 -20.48
C ALA A 270 -5.95 3.77 -20.04
N GLU A 271 -6.23 4.81 -20.84
CA GLU A 271 -7.33 5.75 -20.62
C GLU A 271 -8.66 5.00 -20.55
N GLN A 272 -8.96 4.15 -21.54
CA GLN A 272 -10.22 3.41 -21.60
C GLN A 272 -10.42 2.53 -20.35
N VAL A 273 -9.40 1.76 -19.97
CA VAL A 273 -9.46 0.86 -18.80
C VAL A 273 -9.73 1.67 -17.53
N LEU A 274 -8.99 2.76 -17.29
CA LEU A 274 -9.10 3.53 -16.05
C LEU A 274 -10.41 4.34 -15.99
N VAL A 275 -10.90 4.86 -17.12
CA VAL A 275 -12.22 5.51 -17.21
C VAL A 275 -13.34 4.52 -16.89
N ASP A 276 -13.24 3.28 -17.39
CA ASP A 276 -14.23 2.25 -17.08
C ASP A 276 -14.22 1.86 -15.61
N VAL A 277 -13.04 1.81 -14.97
CA VAL A 277 -12.92 1.63 -13.51
C VAL A 277 -13.61 2.75 -12.75
N ILE A 278 -13.36 4.02 -13.09
CA ILE A 278 -14.02 5.17 -12.44
C ILE A 278 -15.53 5.13 -12.65
N ARG A 279 -15.99 4.74 -13.85
CA ARG A 279 -17.43 4.62 -14.15
C ARG A 279 -18.11 3.56 -13.28
N GLU A 280 -17.43 2.46 -13.00
CA GLU A 280 -18.00 1.33 -12.26
C GLU A 280 -17.91 1.51 -10.74
N PHE A 281 -16.78 1.97 -10.21
CA PHE A 281 -16.53 2.05 -8.76
C PHE A 281 -16.57 3.46 -8.19
N GLY A 282 -16.71 4.49 -9.03
CA GLY A 282 -16.57 5.88 -8.66
C GLY A 282 -15.11 6.36 -8.60
N PRO A 283 -14.91 7.68 -8.47
CA PRO A 283 -13.59 8.28 -8.33
C PRO A 283 -12.93 7.89 -7.01
N ASN A 284 -11.61 7.81 -7.02
CA ASN A 284 -10.78 7.55 -5.85
C ASN A 284 -9.35 8.01 -6.13
N SER A 285 -8.53 8.18 -5.09
CA SER A 285 -7.17 8.70 -5.24
C SER A 285 -6.32 7.91 -6.25
N GLU A 286 -6.25 6.58 -6.14
CA GLU A 286 -5.37 5.74 -6.95
C GLU A 286 -5.75 5.73 -8.44
N THR A 287 -7.01 5.39 -8.78
CA THR A 287 -7.44 5.30 -10.19
C THR A 287 -7.34 6.67 -10.87
N ASN A 288 -7.75 7.74 -10.19
CA ASN A 288 -7.66 9.09 -10.72
C ASN A 288 -6.19 9.56 -10.81
N GLY A 289 -5.33 9.19 -9.86
CA GLY A 289 -3.90 9.46 -9.93
C GLY A 289 -3.25 8.82 -11.15
N LEU A 290 -3.57 7.56 -11.43
CA LEU A 290 -3.11 6.83 -12.62
C LEU A 290 -3.63 7.46 -13.91
N LEU A 291 -4.92 7.77 -13.99
CA LEU A 291 -5.52 8.39 -15.18
C LEU A 291 -5.01 9.83 -15.40
N GLY A 292 -4.82 10.58 -14.32
CA GLY A 292 -4.17 11.89 -14.36
C GLY A 292 -2.76 11.79 -14.94
N ARG A 293 -2.00 10.75 -14.59
CA ARG A 293 -0.67 10.50 -15.17
C ARG A 293 -0.75 10.18 -16.67
N VAL A 294 -1.73 9.39 -17.11
CA VAL A 294 -1.96 9.14 -18.54
C VAL A 294 -2.15 10.45 -19.31
N TYR A 295 -3.02 11.34 -18.81
CA TYR A 295 -3.23 12.63 -19.47
C TYR A 295 -2.02 13.56 -19.38
N LYS A 296 -1.25 13.52 -18.28
CA LYS A 296 0.02 14.26 -18.17
C LYS A 296 1.04 13.79 -19.21
N ASP A 297 1.20 12.48 -19.40
CA ASP A 297 2.10 11.92 -20.42
C ASP A 297 1.66 12.30 -21.84
N LEU A 298 0.36 12.26 -22.11
CA LEU A 298 -0.22 12.71 -23.38
C LEU A 298 -0.02 14.23 -23.60
N TRP A 299 -0.12 15.03 -22.54
CA TRP A 299 0.17 16.47 -22.58
C TRP A 299 1.64 16.74 -22.89
N GLU A 300 2.57 16.08 -22.18
CA GLU A 300 4.02 16.21 -22.40
C GLU A 300 4.37 15.84 -23.85
N LYS A 301 3.86 14.70 -24.34
CA LYS A 301 4.05 14.26 -25.73
C LYS A 301 3.50 15.28 -26.74
N ALA A 302 2.25 15.73 -26.56
CA ALA A 302 1.64 16.71 -27.46
C ALA A 302 2.39 18.05 -27.46
N LYS A 303 2.97 18.45 -26.31
CA LYS A 303 3.83 19.64 -26.20
C LYS A 303 5.11 19.46 -27.02
N THR A 304 5.80 18.32 -26.87
CA THR A 304 7.00 17.98 -27.64
C THR A 304 6.73 17.90 -29.15
N ASP A 305 5.59 17.36 -29.54
CA ASP A 305 5.17 17.23 -30.95
C ASP A 305 4.67 18.57 -31.55
N GLY A 306 4.68 19.67 -30.78
CA GLY A 306 4.22 20.99 -31.23
C GLY A 306 2.70 21.12 -31.38
N GLN A 307 1.93 20.17 -30.84
CA GLN A 307 0.47 20.10 -30.95
C GLN A 307 -0.22 20.94 -29.87
N ARG A 308 -0.03 22.26 -29.92
CA ARG A 308 -0.45 23.19 -28.85
C ARG A 308 -1.91 23.05 -28.38
N ILE A 309 -2.86 22.92 -29.30
CA ILE A 309 -4.30 22.84 -28.96
C ILE A 309 -4.60 21.52 -28.22
N GLN A 310 -4.03 20.41 -28.71
CA GLN A 310 -4.22 19.10 -28.11
C GLN A 310 -3.55 19.01 -26.75
N ALA A 311 -2.33 19.55 -26.61
CA ALA A 311 -1.64 19.67 -25.34
C ALA A 311 -2.49 20.41 -24.30
N ARG A 312 -3.11 21.55 -24.68
CA ARG A 312 -4.01 22.28 -23.79
C ARG A 312 -5.21 21.43 -23.32
N GLY A 313 -5.78 20.62 -24.21
CA GLY A 313 -6.86 19.69 -23.87
C GLY A 313 -6.42 18.64 -22.85
N TYR A 314 -5.28 17.98 -23.07
CA TYR A 314 -4.75 16.98 -22.16
C TYR A 314 -4.36 17.55 -20.80
N LEU A 315 -3.75 18.74 -20.75
CA LEU A 315 -3.42 19.41 -19.49
C LEU A 315 -4.67 19.64 -18.64
N LYS A 316 -5.75 20.13 -19.26
CA LYS A 316 -7.03 20.33 -18.56
C LYS A 316 -7.60 19.02 -18.02
N ARG A 317 -7.62 17.96 -18.84
CA ARG A 317 -8.08 16.63 -18.41
C ARG A 317 -7.24 16.08 -17.26
N ALA A 318 -5.93 16.27 -17.29
CA ALA A 318 -5.03 15.87 -16.21
C ALA A 318 -5.38 16.59 -14.90
N ILE A 319 -5.53 17.92 -14.93
CA ILE A 319 -5.90 18.74 -13.77
C ILE A 319 -7.25 18.27 -13.19
N GLU A 320 -8.28 18.17 -14.02
CA GLU A 320 -9.62 17.75 -13.58
C GLU A 320 -9.60 16.35 -12.95
N THR A 321 -8.83 15.42 -13.54
CA THR A 321 -8.74 14.05 -13.05
C THR A 321 -7.99 13.97 -11.71
N TYR A 322 -6.82 14.62 -11.60
CA TYR A 322 -6.06 14.67 -10.36
C TYR A 322 -6.85 15.34 -9.24
N ARG A 323 -7.53 16.45 -9.54
CA ARG A 323 -8.42 17.14 -8.60
C ARG A 323 -9.53 16.21 -8.11
N ALA A 324 -10.22 15.51 -9.00
CA ALA A 324 -11.26 14.55 -8.61
C ALA A 324 -10.70 13.39 -7.76
N GLY A 325 -9.45 12.97 -7.99
CA GLY A 325 -8.77 11.99 -7.14
C GLY A 325 -8.52 12.49 -5.73
N PHE A 326 -8.04 13.74 -5.61
CA PHE A 326 -7.80 14.38 -4.31
C PHE A 326 -9.10 14.65 -3.54
N GLU A 327 -10.14 15.12 -4.23
CA GLU A 327 -11.45 15.38 -3.61
C GLU A 327 -12.13 14.08 -3.12
N ALA A 328 -11.78 12.92 -3.69
CA ALA A 328 -12.28 11.62 -3.24
C ALA A 328 -11.59 11.11 -1.97
N ASP A 329 -10.31 11.47 -1.74
CA ASP A 329 -9.61 11.21 -0.47
C ASP A 329 -8.57 12.31 -0.19
N TRP A 330 -8.98 13.35 0.53
CA TRP A 330 -8.16 14.52 0.87
C TRP A 330 -6.96 14.21 1.77
N ARG A 331 -6.87 12.98 2.32
CA ARG A 331 -5.73 12.54 3.14
C ARG A 331 -4.55 12.11 2.28
N ASP A 332 -4.78 11.76 1.02
CA ASP A 332 -3.71 11.43 0.08
C ASP A 332 -3.32 12.67 -0.72
N ALA A 333 -2.17 13.26 -0.39
CA ALA A 333 -1.70 14.47 -1.04
C ALA A 333 -1.23 14.25 -2.50
N TYR A 334 -1.00 13.01 -2.95
CA TYR A 334 -0.37 12.74 -4.25
C TYR A 334 -1.16 13.27 -5.47
N PRO A 335 -2.48 13.05 -5.61
CA PRO A 335 -3.23 13.68 -6.68
C PRO A 335 -3.31 15.20 -6.49
N GLY A 336 -3.39 15.65 -5.23
CA GLY A 336 -3.47 17.06 -4.86
C GLY A 336 -2.28 17.87 -5.39
N ILE A 337 -1.05 17.46 -5.07
CA ILE A 337 0.17 18.14 -5.54
C ILE A 337 0.22 18.19 -7.07
N ASN A 338 -0.07 17.07 -7.75
CA ASN A 338 -0.07 17.05 -9.21
C ASN A 338 -1.14 17.98 -9.80
N ALA A 339 -2.32 18.10 -9.18
CA ALA A 339 -3.35 19.03 -9.63
C ALA A 339 -2.86 20.49 -9.52
N VAL A 340 -2.39 20.92 -8.34
CA VAL A 340 -1.97 22.31 -8.13
C VAL A 340 -0.72 22.69 -8.92
N THR A 341 0.20 21.75 -9.14
CA THR A 341 1.37 21.96 -10.01
C THR A 341 0.93 22.12 -11.46
N LEU A 342 0.08 21.24 -11.98
CA LEU A 342 -0.39 21.38 -13.37
C LEU A 342 -1.25 22.64 -13.58
N MET A 343 -1.98 23.09 -12.55
CA MET A 343 -2.68 24.38 -12.56
C MET A 343 -1.71 25.56 -12.73
N GLU A 344 -0.53 25.52 -12.10
CA GLU A 344 0.53 26.53 -12.22
C GLU A 344 1.15 26.57 -13.62
N LEU A 345 1.27 25.40 -14.27
CA LEU A 345 1.90 25.26 -15.58
C LEU A 345 1.01 25.74 -16.75
N GLN A 346 -0.21 26.17 -16.48
CA GLN A 346 -1.08 26.77 -17.50
C GLN A 346 -0.58 28.17 -17.91
N ASP A 347 -0.79 28.54 -19.17
CA ASP A 347 -0.52 29.90 -19.70
C ASP A 347 -1.16 30.99 -18.82
N LYS A 348 -2.35 30.70 -18.28
CA LYS A 348 -3.02 31.49 -17.24
C LYS A 348 -3.24 30.59 -16.01
N PRO A 349 -2.69 30.93 -14.84
CA PRO A 349 -2.91 30.16 -13.62
C PRO A 349 -4.39 29.96 -13.30
N ASP A 350 -4.74 28.76 -12.85
CA ASP A 350 -6.12 28.44 -12.43
C ASP A 350 -6.40 29.09 -11.07
N PRO A 351 -7.41 29.99 -10.95
CA PRO A 351 -7.73 30.59 -9.66
C PRO A 351 -8.16 29.56 -8.60
N ALA A 352 -8.66 28.38 -9.00
CA ALA A 352 -9.01 27.31 -8.06
C ALA A 352 -7.80 26.74 -7.31
N GLN A 353 -6.57 27.00 -7.79
CA GLN A 353 -5.35 26.62 -7.08
C GLN A 353 -5.29 27.27 -5.69
N ASN A 354 -5.78 28.50 -5.53
CA ASN A 354 -5.77 29.20 -4.23
C ASN A 354 -6.66 28.50 -3.17
N ASP A 355 -7.73 27.84 -3.61
CA ASP A 355 -8.62 27.10 -2.71
C ASP A 355 -8.05 25.71 -2.39
N LEU A 356 -7.41 25.07 -3.37
CA LEU A 356 -6.93 23.69 -3.25
C LEU A 356 -5.59 23.59 -2.51
N LEU A 357 -4.67 24.53 -2.77
CA LEU A 357 -3.29 24.50 -2.29
C LEU A 357 -3.18 24.42 -0.75
N PRO A 358 -3.95 25.17 0.06
CA PRO A 358 -3.88 25.06 1.52
C PRO A 358 -4.29 23.68 2.03
N VAL A 359 -5.26 23.03 1.38
CA VAL A 359 -5.75 21.69 1.76
C VAL A 359 -4.70 20.63 1.43
N VAL A 360 -4.08 20.73 0.24
CA VAL A 360 -2.98 19.84 -0.16
C VAL A 360 -1.76 20.02 0.75
N ARG A 361 -1.41 21.27 1.08
CA ARG A 361 -0.33 21.59 2.04
C ARG A 361 -0.60 21.01 3.42
N TYR A 362 -1.84 21.08 3.90
CA TYR A 362 -2.21 20.46 5.15
C TYR A 362 -2.07 18.93 5.09
N ALA A 363 -2.61 18.28 4.06
CA ALA A 363 -2.50 16.82 3.91
C ALA A 363 -1.03 16.34 3.81
N ALA A 364 -0.20 17.05 3.04
CA ALA A 364 1.22 16.77 2.92
C ALA A 364 1.97 17.00 4.24
N SER A 365 1.64 18.06 5.00
CA SER A 365 2.29 18.33 6.28
C SER A 365 1.94 17.30 7.35
N GLN A 366 0.71 16.75 7.36
CA GLN A 366 0.37 15.65 8.26
C GLN A 366 1.19 14.38 7.97
N ARG A 367 1.63 14.21 6.71
CA ARG A 367 2.51 13.11 6.33
C ARG A 367 3.97 13.37 6.71
N ALA A 368 4.46 14.59 6.51
CA ALA A 368 5.83 14.99 6.87
C ALA A 368 6.06 15.12 8.38
N ASN A 369 5.04 15.55 9.13
CA ASN A 369 5.07 15.73 10.58
C ASN A 369 4.59 14.47 11.31
N ARG A 370 4.77 13.28 10.75
CA ARG A 370 4.49 12.06 11.51
C ARG A 370 5.43 12.07 12.73
N ASP A 371 4.86 12.01 13.93
CA ASP A 371 5.56 12.10 15.23
C ASP A 371 6.40 10.84 15.53
N ASP A 372 7.13 10.29 14.57
CA ASP A 372 7.93 9.08 14.72
C ASP A 372 9.38 9.34 15.16
N GLY A 373 9.72 10.59 15.46
CA GLY A 373 11.08 10.99 15.85
C GLY A 373 12.10 10.89 14.72
N GLU A 374 11.67 10.47 13.52
CA GLU A 374 12.36 10.66 12.26
C GLU A 374 11.71 11.90 11.62
N ALA A 375 12.47 12.86 11.10
CA ALA A 375 11.84 13.81 10.20
C ALA A 375 11.23 13.01 9.04
N GLY A 376 10.09 13.44 8.47
CA GLY A 376 9.48 12.81 7.28
C GLY A 376 10.54 12.52 6.20
N ASP A 377 10.27 11.59 5.29
CA ASP A 377 11.32 11.21 4.33
C ASP A 377 11.66 12.36 3.36
N TYR A 378 12.71 12.17 2.56
CA TYR A 378 13.10 13.15 1.53
C TYR A 378 11.90 13.62 0.69
N TRP A 379 10.99 12.71 0.32
CA TRP A 379 9.87 12.98 -0.56
C TRP A 379 8.75 13.77 0.13
N ASP A 380 8.56 13.55 1.43
CA ASP A 380 7.62 14.33 2.22
C ASP A 380 8.05 15.81 2.25
N HIS A 381 9.33 16.08 2.52
CA HIS A 381 9.87 17.45 2.52
C HIS A 381 10.02 18.04 1.11
N ALA A 382 10.37 17.24 0.10
CA ALA A 382 10.38 17.70 -1.29
C ALA A 382 8.97 18.10 -1.78
N THR A 383 7.94 17.39 -1.33
CA THR A 383 6.54 17.75 -1.61
C THR A 383 6.16 19.06 -0.92
N LEU A 384 6.55 19.25 0.34
CA LEU A 384 6.34 20.52 1.06
C LEU A 384 7.08 21.69 0.40
N LEU A 385 8.30 21.46 -0.09
CA LEU A 385 9.06 22.42 -0.87
C LEU A 385 8.30 22.84 -2.14
N GLU A 386 7.82 21.88 -2.94
CA GLU A 386 7.05 22.18 -4.14
C GLU A 386 5.77 22.99 -3.81
N LEU A 387 5.08 22.65 -2.72
CA LEU A 387 3.89 23.36 -2.24
C LEU A 387 4.19 24.79 -1.75
N ALA A 388 5.31 24.99 -1.05
CA ALA A 388 5.76 26.32 -0.63
C ALA A 388 6.13 27.18 -1.86
N VAL A 389 6.80 26.58 -2.85
CA VAL A 389 7.09 27.23 -4.13
C VAL A 389 5.81 27.68 -4.85
N LEU A 390 4.82 26.81 -4.94
CA LEU A 390 3.50 27.13 -5.50
C LEU A 390 2.80 28.25 -4.71
N ALA A 391 2.93 28.24 -3.38
CA ALA A 391 2.36 29.25 -2.49
C ALA A 391 3.08 30.61 -2.53
N ARG A 392 4.25 30.70 -3.19
CA ARG A 392 5.15 31.87 -3.15
C ARG A 392 5.61 32.17 -1.72
N ASP A 393 5.82 31.11 -0.94
CA ASP A 393 6.31 31.12 0.43
C ASP A 393 7.82 30.83 0.40
N GLU A 394 8.62 31.88 0.19
CA GLU A 394 10.08 31.79 0.01
C GLU A 394 10.77 31.21 1.24
N GLU A 395 10.46 31.73 2.43
CA GLU A 395 10.98 31.22 3.71
C GLU A 395 10.59 29.75 3.94
N GLY A 396 9.32 29.40 3.72
CA GLY A 396 8.87 28.02 3.85
C GLY A 396 9.48 27.06 2.81
N ALA A 397 9.83 27.57 1.62
CA ALA A 397 10.53 26.81 0.60
C ALA A 397 11.98 26.58 1.00
N GLU A 398 12.70 27.59 1.49
CA GLU A 398 14.06 27.45 2.01
C GLU A 398 14.13 26.43 3.15
N ASP A 399 13.22 26.53 4.14
CA ASP A 399 13.14 25.58 5.26
C ASP A 399 12.90 24.15 4.77
N SER A 400 11.95 23.96 3.85
CA SER A 400 11.61 22.64 3.31
C SER A 400 12.76 22.08 2.46
N ALA A 401 13.45 22.93 1.69
CA ALA A 401 14.64 22.55 0.93
C ALA A 401 15.78 22.12 1.85
N ALA A 402 16.06 22.89 2.92
CA ALA A 402 17.08 22.55 3.90
C ALA A 402 16.79 21.21 4.57
N HIS A 403 15.54 20.95 4.98
CA HIS A 403 15.14 19.65 5.52
C HIS A 403 15.30 18.52 4.50
N ALA A 404 14.78 18.66 3.28
CA ALA A 404 14.92 17.64 2.23
C ALA A 404 16.40 17.34 1.95
N LEU A 405 17.25 18.37 1.80
CA LEU A 405 18.68 18.22 1.55
C LEU A 405 19.44 17.51 2.69
N SER A 406 18.95 17.60 3.92
CA SER A 406 19.53 16.87 5.07
C SER A 406 19.21 15.37 5.06
N LEU A 407 18.25 14.94 4.24
CA LEU A 407 17.71 13.59 4.20
C LEU A 407 18.07 12.81 2.92
N VAL A 408 18.85 13.41 2.02
CA VAL A 408 19.17 12.79 0.73
C VAL A 408 19.94 11.49 0.93
N ARG A 409 19.47 10.43 0.28
CA ARG A 409 20.05 9.09 0.29
C ARG A 409 20.63 8.71 -1.06
N GLU A 410 20.07 9.27 -2.13
CA GLU A 410 20.46 8.92 -3.50
C GLU A 410 20.56 10.16 -4.39
N PRO A 411 21.48 10.22 -5.36
CA PRO A 411 21.68 11.41 -6.19
C PRO A 411 20.46 11.76 -7.06
N TRP A 412 19.63 10.78 -7.41
CA TRP A 412 18.45 10.99 -8.26
C TRP A 412 17.28 11.68 -7.53
N GLU A 413 17.30 11.73 -6.20
CA GLU A 413 16.30 12.39 -5.36
C GLU A 413 16.29 13.92 -5.62
N PRO A 414 17.38 14.67 -5.33
CA PRO A 414 17.45 16.11 -5.62
C PRO A 414 17.34 16.44 -7.10
N ALA A 415 17.88 15.59 -7.98
CA ALA A 415 17.74 15.75 -9.43
C ALA A 415 16.27 15.80 -9.87
N THR A 416 15.45 14.93 -9.27
CA THR A 416 14.02 14.83 -9.58
C THR A 416 13.26 16.06 -9.09
N THR A 417 13.52 16.49 -7.86
CA THR A 417 12.90 17.68 -7.28
C THR A 417 13.28 18.94 -8.03
N ALA A 418 14.56 19.13 -8.36
CA ALA A 418 15.04 20.25 -9.16
C ALA A 418 14.34 20.31 -10.53
N ARG A 419 14.14 19.16 -11.19
CA ARG A 419 13.40 19.09 -12.45
C ARG A 419 11.94 19.54 -12.30
N ASN A 420 11.27 19.22 -11.19
CA ASN A 420 9.89 19.69 -10.95
C ASN A 420 9.84 21.21 -10.71
N LEU A 421 10.73 21.73 -9.86
CA LEU A 421 10.81 23.18 -9.60
C LEU A 421 11.13 23.97 -10.87
N ARG A 422 12.00 23.42 -11.72
CA ARG A 422 12.32 23.99 -13.04
C ARG A 422 11.10 24.21 -13.90
N LEU A 423 10.17 23.25 -13.94
CA LEU A 423 8.93 23.40 -14.71
C LEU A 423 8.09 24.58 -14.21
N ILE A 424 8.02 24.75 -12.89
CA ILE A 424 7.31 25.87 -12.25
C ILE A 424 8.03 27.19 -12.55
N ARG A 425 9.36 27.23 -12.41
CA ARG A 425 10.19 28.39 -12.73
C ARG A 425 10.02 28.83 -14.19
N GLU A 426 10.20 27.92 -15.14
CA GLU A 426 10.06 28.22 -16.58
C GLU A 426 8.66 28.74 -16.92
N ALA A 427 7.62 28.21 -16.29
CA ALA A 427 6.25 28.69 -16.46
C ALA A 427 6.07 30.13 -15.93
N ARG A 428 6.65 30.43 -14.76
CA ARG A 428 6.65 31.77 -14.14
C ARG A 428 7.47 32.79 -14.93
N GLU A 429 8.65 32.40 -15.41
CA GLU A 429 9.48 33.22 -16.31
C GLU A 429 8.76 33.56 -17.60
N GLY A 430 8.06 32.58 -18.20
CA GLY A 430 7.23 32.79 -19.38
C GLY A 430 6.10 33.82 -19.17
N ARG A 431 5.72 34.08 -17.91
CA ARG A 431 4.75 35.10 -17.51
C ARG A 431 5.40 36.40 -17.00
N GLY A 432 6.73 36.47 -16.93
CA GLY A 432 7.47 37.64 -16.46
C GLY A 432 7.44 37.83 -14.94
N GLU A 433 7.21 36.76 -14.17
CA GLU A 433 7.32 36.77 -12.70
C GLU A 433 8.80 36.77 -12.27
N ASP A 434 9.11 37.35 -11.10
CA ASP A 434 10.44 37.23 -10.49
C ASP A 434 10.63 35.82 -9.90
N VAL A 435 11.72 35.19 -10.27
CA VAL A 435 12.05 33.80 -9.93
C VAL A 435 13.48 33.64 -9.44
N ALA A 436 14.18 34.74 -9.10
CA ALA A 436 15.58 34.69 -8.68
C ALA A 436 15.80 33.69 -7.53
N TRP A 437 14.95 33.72 -6.52
CA TRP A 437 14.98 32.80 -5.38
C TRP A 437 14.74 31.33 -5.75
N LEU A 438 13.97 31.04 -6.81
CA LEU A 438 13.79 29.66 -7.29
C LEU A 438 15.07 29.10 -7.92
N VAL A 439 15.85 29.95 -8.58
CA VAL A 439 17.14 29.56 -9.17
C VAL A 439 18.10 29.14 -8.06
N GLU A 440 18.16 29.88 -6.95
CA GLU A 440 19.01 29.56 -5.80
C GLU A 440 18.67 28.19 -5.19
N ILE A 441 17.38 27.88 -5.03
CA ILE A 441 16.93 26.56 -4.55
C ILE A 441 17.25 25.45 -5.56
N GLU A 442 17.03 25.68 -6.85
CA GLU A 442 17.40 24.72 -7.90
C GLU A 442 18.90 24.42 -7.92
N GLU A 443 19.75 25.44 -7.76
CA GLU A 443 21.21 25.31 -7.70
C GLU A 443 21.63 24.51 -6.45
N ALA A 444 21.02 24.76 -5.28
CA ALA A 444 21.30 24.00 -4.06
C ALA A 444 20.97 22.51 -4.21
N LEU A 445 19.88 22.18 -4.89
CA LEU A 445 19.51 20.79 -5.22
C LEU A 445 20.51 20.15 -6.21
N ALA A 446 20.90 20.88 -7.27
CA ALA A 446 21.88 20.40 -8.25
C ALA A 446 23.26 20.17 -7.62
N ASP A 447 23.70 21.05 -6.72
CA ASP A 447 24.96 20.90 -5.98
C ASP A 447 24.93 19.70 -5.03
N ALA A 448 23.77 19.38 -4.46
CA ALA A 448 23.61 18.17 -3.65
C ALA A 448 23.72 16.90 -4.50
N GLU A 449 23.06 16.86 -5.66
CA GLU A 449 23.21 15.77 -6.64
C GLU A 449 24.68 15.56 -7.01
N ALA A 450 25.38 16.63 -7.41
CA ALA A 450 26.77 16.57 -7.86
C ALA A 450 27.71 16.07 -6.75
N ARG A 451 27.53 16.54 -5.50
CA ARG A 451 28.32 16.07 -4.35
C ARG A 451 28.14 14.58 -4.08
N MET A 452 26.92 14.06 -4.22
CA MET A 452 26.66 12.64 -4.01
C MET A 452 27.21 11.76 -5.14
N GLN A 453 27.11 12.21 -6.39
CA GLN A 453 27.72 11.52 -7.52
C GLN A 453 29.24 11.46 -7.42
N ALA A 454 29.88 12.46 -6.82
CA ALA A 454 31.33 12.48 -6.60
C ALA A 454 31.79 11.60 -5.40
N ALA A 455 30.88 11.26 -4.49
CA ALA A 455 31.16 10.47 -3.29
C ALA A 455 30.98 8.95 -3.50
N ASN A 456 30.24 8.56 -4.53
CA ASN A 456 30.00 7.18 -4.97
C ASN A 456 30.97 6.77 -6.08
#